data_AF-D9PFT0-F1
#
_entry.id   AF-D9PFT0-F1
#
_cell.length_a   1.000
_cell.length_b   1.000
_cell.length_c   1.000
_cell.angle_alpha   90.00
_cell.angle_beta   90.00
_cell.angle_gamma   90.00
#
_symmetry.space_group_name_H-M   'P 1'
#
loop_
_entity.id
_entity.type
_entity.pdbx_description
1 polymer ?
#
loop_
_entity_poly.entity_id
_entity_poly.type
_entity_poly.pdbx_seq_one_letter_code
_entity_poly.pdbx_strand_id
1 'polypeptide(L)'
;MTGVVLFVLTAAVILGGIQRIASVSNWLVPFMAIGYILAAMVVLVTHASDVPAAFATIVTNAFTPTAATGGFAGAAVMAGIRYGVARGIFSNEAGLGTAGIAQAAGVTASPVRSGLIGMMGTFFDTIVVCSMTGLAIVVSGAWTSGETGAVLTQLAFQSAMPGLGDEIVAIALAVFALTTIFGWSFYGERCWNFLVGPRSILPFRVLWTIAVFFGAVAQLDLAWTIADTLNALMAVPNLVALLALAPIVVRL
;
A
#
# COMPACT_ATOMS: atom_id res chain seq x y z
N MET A 1 -5.41 -14.76 -18.30
CA MET A 1 -6.67 -15.05 -17.58
C MET A 1 -6.91 -14.09 -16.43
N THR A 2 -5.92 -13.85 -15.55
CA THR A 2 -6.01 -12.93 -14.41
C THR A 2 -6.51 -11.53 -14.77
N GLY A 3 -5.97 -10.91 -15.82
CA GLY A 3 -6.41 -9.59 -16.28
C GLY A 3 -7.89 -9.52 -16.67
N VAL A 4 -8.44 -10.59 -17.27
CA VAL A 4 -9.88 -10.67 -17.63
C VAL A 4 -10.73 -10.73 -16.37
N VAL A 5 -10.33 -11.55 -15.39
CA VAL A 5 -11.04 -11.68 -14.11
C VAL A 5 -11.05 -10.34 -13.38
N LEU A 6 -9.88 -9.69 -13.27
CA LEU A 6 -9.77 -8.36 -12.66
C LEU A 6 -10.62 -7.32 -13.39
N PHE A 7 -10.62 -7.32 -14.72
CA PHE A 7 -11.47 -6.44 -15.54
C PHE A 7 -12.96 -6.63 -15.19
N VAL A 8 -13.46 -7.87 -15.18
CA VAL A 8 -14.87 -8.16 -14.92
C VAL A 8 -15.27 -7.77 -13.49
N LEU A 9 -14.46 -8.14 -12.49
CA LEU A 9 -14.71 -7.79 -11.09
C LEU A 9 -14.70 -6.27 -10.88
N THR A 10 -13.72 -5.60 -11.49
CA THR A 10 -13.59 -4.14 -11.46
C THR A 10 -14.79 -3.47 -12.10
N ALA A 11 -15.23 -3.93 -13.27
CA ALA A 11 -16.40 -3.42 -13.97
C ALA A 11 -17.67 -3.54 -13.11
N ALA A 12 -17.88 -4.71 -12.49
CA ALA A 12 -19.06 -4.98 -11.68
C ALA A 12 -19.21 -4.04 -10.47
N VAL A 13 -18.08 -3.66 -9.85
CA VAL A 13 -18.05 -2.76 -8.69
C VAL A 13 -18.07 -1.30 -9.12
N ILE A 14 -17.11 -0.88 -9.95
CA ILE A 14 -16.84 0.54 -10.24
C ILE A 14 -17.97 1.16 -11.06
N LEU A 15 -18.53 0.44 -12.04
CA LEU A 15 -19.64 0.97 -12.85
C LEU A 15 -20.91 1.19 -12.02
N GLY A 16 -21.07 0.48 -10.89
CA GLY A 16 -22.15 0.72 -9.92
C GLY A 16 -21.98 1.98 -9.07
N GLY A 17 -20.83 2.65 -9.16
CA GLY A 17 -20.54 3.93 -8.53
C GLY A 17 -20.16 3.89 -7.06
N ILE A 18 -20.01 5.09 -6.47
CA ILE A 18 -19.36 5.29 -5.17
C ILE A 18 -20.03 4.51 -4.05
N GLN A 19 -21.36 4.43 -4.03
CA GLN A 19 -22.08 3.67 -3.01
C GLN A 19 -21.75 2.17 -3.06
N ARG A 20 -21.57 1.61 -4.27
CA ARG A 20 -21.16 0.21 -4.45
C ARG A 20 -19.69 -0.01 -4.11
N ILE A 21 -18.82 0.93 -4.50
CA ILE A 21 -17.40 0.89 -4.11
C ILE A 21 -17.28 0.89 -2.58
N ALA A 22 -17.96 1.82 -1.90
CA ALA A 22 -17.94 1.92 -0.45
C ALA A 22 -18.53 0.68 0.24
N SER A 23 -19.65 0.13 -0.25
CA SER A 23 -20.26 -1.06 0.35
C SER A 23 -19.37 -2.30 0.25
N VAL A 24 -18.70 -2.49 -0.89
CA VAL A 24 -17.76 -3.59 -1.11
C VAL A 24 -16.50 -3.40 -0.25
N SER A 25 -15.90 -2.22 -0.25
CA SER A 25 -14.70 -1.92 0.53
C SER A 25 -14.93 -2.04 2.03
N ASN A 26 -16.10 -1.61 2.54
CA ASN A 26 -16.44 -1.69 3.96
C ASN A 26 -16.38 -3.12 4.53
N TRP A 27 -16.62 -4.13 3.70
CA TRP A 27 -16.56 -5.54 4.13
C TRP A 27 -15.22 -6.20 3.77
N LEU A 28 -14.69 -5.93 2.57
CA LEU A 28 -13.43 -6.52 2.12
C LEU A 28 -12.23 -6.04 2.94
N VAL A 29 -12.14 -4.74 3.26
CA VAL A 29 -10.97 -4.16 3.93
C VAL A 29 -10.76 -4.74 5.34
N PRO A 30 -11.78 -4.83 6.22
CA PRO A 30 -11.61 -5.47 7.51
C PRO A 30 -11.28 -6.97 7.39
N PHE A 31 -11.95 -7.68 6.49
CA PHE A 31 -11.73 -9.10 6.29
C PHE A 31 -10.29 -9.40 5.83
N MET A 32 -9.81 -8.66 4.82
CA MET A 32 -8.46 -8.86 4.28
C MET A 32 -7.38 -8.49 5.30
N ALA A 33 -7.58 -7.40 6.07
CA ALA A 33 -6.61 -6.96 7.08
C ALA A 33 -6.53 -7.97 8.23
N ILE A 34 -7.67 -8.38 8.79
CA ILE A 34 -7.71 -9.35 9.89
C ILE A 34 -7.15 -10.70 9.43
N GLY A 35 -7.57 -11.20 8.27
CA GLY A 35 -7.09 -12.46 7.73
C GLY A 35 -5.56 -12.46 7.54
N TYR A 36 -5.02 -11.38 6.96
CA TYR A 36 -3.59 -11.25 6.75
C TYR A 36 -2.80 -11.10 8.07
N ILE A 37 -3.31 -10.31 9.02
CA ILE A 37 -2.71 -10.17 10.35
C ILE A 37 -2.68 -11.53 11.07
N LEU A 38 -3.76 -12.31 11.03
CA LEU A 38 -3.78 -13.64 11.63
C LEU A 38 -2.76 -14.58 10.99
N ALA A 39 -2.66 -14.58 9.65
CA ALA A 39 -1.68 -15.40 8.95
C ALA A 39 -0.23 -14.98 9.28
N ALA A 40 0.04 -13.68 9.33
CA ALA A 40 1.36 -13.16 9.72
C ALA A 40 1.67 -13.48 11.20
N MET A 41 0.68 -13.43 12.10
CA MET A 41 0.82 -13.85 13.49
C MET A 41 1.24 -15.33 13.59
N VAL A 42 0.71 -16.22 12.76
CA VAL A 42 1.15 -17.63 12.73
C VAL A 42 2.65 -17.71 12.42
N VAL A 43 3.15 -16.97 11.42
CA VAL A 43 4.58 -16.92 11.10
C VAL A 43 5.39 -16.43 12.30
N LEU A 44 4.98 -15.34 12.95
CA LEU A 44 5.70 -14.77 14.08
C LEU A 44 5.69 -15.66 15.32
N VAL A 45 4.61 -16.41 15.56
CA VAL A 45 4.53 -17.37 16.68
C VAL A 45 5.39 -18.60 16.41
N THR A 46 5.39 -19.12 15.17
CA THR A 46 6.26 -20.26 14.81
C THR A 46 7.75 -19.94 14.93
N HIS A 47 8.13 -18.68 14.66
CA HIS A 47 9.52 -18.20 14.76
C HIS A 47 9.71 -17.24 15.96
N ALA A 48 8.98 -17.45 17.06
CA ALA A 48 8.93 -16.50 18.17
C ALA A 48 10.30 -16.23 18.82
N SER A 49 11.18 -17.23 18.85
CA SER A 49 12.55 -17.11 19.36
C SER A 49 13.41 -16.13 18.56
N ASP A 50 13.11 -15.97 17.26
CA ASP A 50 13.91 -15.19 16.33
C ASP A 50 13.41 -13.73 16.22
N VAL A 51 12.23 -13.43 16.76
CA VAL A 51 11.64 -12.07 16.73
C VAL A 51 12.58 -11.02 17.33
N PRO A 52 13.18 -11.21 18.53
CA PRO A 52 14.13 -10.23 19.07
C PRO A 52 15.36 -10.03 18.19
N ALA A 53 15.89 -11.12 17.61
CA ALA A 53 17.02 -11.07 16.70
C ALA A 53 16.68 -10.38 15.37
N ALA A 54 15.45 -10.53 14.88
CA ALA A 54 14.96 -9.84 13.70
C ALA A 54 14.91 -8.32 13.90
N PHE A 55 14.41 -7.84 15.06
CA PHE A 55 14.45 -6.41 15.39
C PHE A 55 15.89 -5.88 15.45
N ALA A 56 16.80 -6.61 16.10
CA ALA A 56 18.21 -6.25 16.12
C ALA A 56 18.79 -6.16 14.71
N THR A 57 18.50 -7.15 13.85
CA THR A 57 18.97 -7.19 12.47
C THR A 57 18.45 -6.00 11.66
N ILE A 58 17.15 -5.68 11.77
CA ILE A 58 16.53 -4.54 11.07
C ILE A 58 17.18 -3.22 11.49
N VAL A 59 17.32 -2.98 12.80
CA VAL A 59 17.91 -1.75 13.33
C VAL A 59 19.40 -1.66 12.99
N THR A 60 20.16 -2.72 13.20
CA THR A 60 21.59 -2.75 12.90
C THR A 60 21.83 -2.51 11.40
N ASN A 61 21.12 -3.18 10.50
CA ASN A 61 21.31 -2.99 9.06
C ASN A 61 20.82 -1.62 8.57
N ALA A 62 19.82 -1.03 9.23
CA ALA A 62 19.32 0.30 8.87
C ALA A 62 20.27 1.44 9.29
N PHE A 63 21.02 1.27 10.39
CA PHE A 63 21.82 2.34 10.99
C PHE A 63 23.32 2.08 11.03
N THR A 64 23.77 0.86 10.76
CA THR A 64 25.20 0.48 10.81
C THR A 64 25.76 0.36 9.41
N PRO A 65 26.59 1.31 8.94
CA PRO A 65 27.47 1.06 7.82
C PRO A 65 28.55 0.09 8.31
N THR A 66 28.39 -1.22 8.08
CA THR A 66 29.38 -2.22 8.47
C THR A 66 30.78 -1.82 7.96
N ALA A 67 31.73 -1.80 8.88
CA ALA A 67 32.98 -1.04 8.86
C ALA A 67 33.95 -1.37 7.71
N ALA A 68 34.62 -0.32 7.18
CA ALA A 68 36.08 -0.19 7.02
C ALA A 68 36.51 0.66 5.79
N THR A 69 35.65 0.88 4.79
CA THR A 69 36.01 1.62 3.56
C THR A 69 34.83 2.41 2.95
N GLY A 70 34.15 3.20 3.78
CA GLY A 70 33.47 4.48 3.47
C GLY A 70 32.41 4.60 2.35
N GLY A 71 32.62 4.08 1.15
CA GLY A 71 31.77 4.31 -0.03
C GLY A 71 30.69 3.24 -0.24
N PHE A 72 31.07 1.96 -0.25
CA PHE A 72 30.14 0.87 -0.60
C PHE A 72 29.14 0.58 0.54
N ALA A 73 29.59 0.58 1.79
CA ALA A 73 28.71 0.38 2.94
C ALA A 73 27.74 1.55 3.14
N GLY A 74 28.19 2.79 2.94
CA GLY A 74 27.32 3.97 2.96
C GLY A 74 26.27 3.96 1.84
N ALA A 75 26.65 3.49 0.64
CA ALA A 75 25.72 3.32 -0.47
C ALA A 75 24.62 2.29 -0.17
N ALA A 76 24.95 1.19 0.52
CA ALA A 76 23.97 0.19 0.91
C ALA A 76 22.95 0.71 1.93
N VAL A 77 23.42 1.44 2.97
CA VAL A 77 22.52 2.08 3.96
C VAL A 77 21.63 3.13 3.29
N MET A 78 22.21 3.99 2.45
CA MET A 78 21.46 4.99 1.70
C MET A 78 20.44 4.36 0.74
N ALA A 79 20.78 3.25 0.11
CA ALA A 79 19.84 2.49 -0.70
C ALA A 79 18.70 1.94 0.15
N GLY A 80 19.00 1.35 1.32
CA GLY A 80 18.00 0.86 2.26
C GLY A 80 17.02 1.95 2.71
N ILE A 81 17.52 3.11 3.12
CA ILE A 81 16.69 4.27 3.49
C ILE A 81 15.85 4.74 2.30
N ARG A 82 16.47 4.89 1.12
CA ARG A 82 15.76 5.34 -0.09
C ARG A 82 14.63 4.39 -0.47
N TYR A 83 14.88 3.08 -0.49
CA TYR A 83 13.85 2.09 -0.82
C TYR A 83 12.79 2.00 0.27
N GLY A 84 13.17 2.08 1.56
CA GLY A 84 12.24 2.10 2.68
C GLY A 84 11.29 3.30 2.63
N VAL A 85 11.82 4.50 2.39
CA VAL A 85 11.00 5.72 2.25
C VAL A 85 10.13 5.65 1.00
N ALA A 86 10.69 5.27 -0.16
CA ALA A 86 9.93 5.20 -1.41
C ALA A 86 8.77 4.19 -1.35
N ARG A 87 9.04 2.97 -0.86
CA ARG A 87 7.99 1.94 -0.74
C ARG A 87 7.04 2.20 0.42
N GLY A 88 7.53 2.82 1.51
CA GLY A 88 6.70 3.24 2.64
C GLY A 88 5.67 4.30 2.25
N ILE A 89 6.10 5.36 1.54
CA ILE A 89 5.20 6.40 1.01
C ILE A 89 4.22 5.80 0.00
N PHE A 90 4.67 4.86 -0.84
CA PHE A 90 3.79 4.16 -1.77
C PHE A 90 2.69 3.36 -1.05
N SER A 91 3.03 2.72 0.07
CA SER A 91 2.08 1.90 0.85
C SER A 91 1.03 2.76 1.58
N ASN A 92 1.47 3.75 2.34
CA ASN A 92 0.59 4.51 3.23
C ASN A 92 0.07 5.83 2.62
N GLU A 93 0.51 6.16 1.42
CA GLU A 93 0.12 7.36 0.67
C GLU A 93 0.42 8.68 1.41
N ALA A 94 1.34 8.67 2.37
CA ALA A 94 1.67 9.85 3.16
C ALA A 94 2.20 10.97 2.27
N GLY A 95 1.58 12.15 2.38
CA GLY A 95 1.96 13.33 1.62
C GLY A 95 1.42 13.39 0.18
N LEU A 96 0.76 12.35 -0.33
CA LEU A 96 0.17 12.33 -1.68
C LEU A 96 -1.13 13.14 -1.80
N GLY A 97 -1.81 13.40 -0.69
CA GLY A 97 -3.07 14.16 -0.65
C GLY A 97 -4.33 13.35 -0.98
N THR A 98 -4.18 12.09 -1.39
CA THR A 98 -5.29 11.16 -1.72
C THR A 98 -6.19 10.86 -0.53
N ALA A 99 -5.62 10.65 0.66
CA ALA A 99 -6.39 10.40 1.88
C ALA A 99 -7.40 11.53 2.18
N GLY A 100 -7.08 12.78 1.85
CA GLY A 100 -7.98 13.91 2.00
C GLY A 100 -9.24 13.80 1.13
N ILE A 101 -9.14 13.19 -0.06
CA ILE A 101 -10.28 12.95 -0.96
C ILE A 101 -11.25 11.95 -0.32
N ALA A 102 -10.73 10.88 0.28
CA ALA A 102 -11.54 9.90 1.03
C ALA A 102 -12.24 10.54 2.22
N GLN A 103 -11.50 11.29 3.04
CA GLN A 103 -12.03 11.93 4.24
C GLN A 103 -13.08 13.00 3.92
N ALA A 104 -12.96 13.69 2.80
CA ALA A 104 -13.95 14.67 2.32
C ALA A 104 -15.29 14.02 1.92
N ALA A 105 -15.29 12.73 1.55
CA ALA A 105 -16.51 11.97 1.27
C ALA A 105 -17.11 11.30 2.52
N GLY A 106 -16.43 11.39 3.66
CA GLY A 106 -16.90 10.86 4.93
C GLY A 106 -18.09 11.63 5.50
N VAL A 107 -18.72 11.05 6.52
CA VAL A 107 -19.95 11.59 7.15
C VAL A 107 -19.69 12.58 8.30
N THR A 108 -18.42 12.80 8.68
CA THR A 108 -18.07 13.68 9.80
C THR A 108 -18.02 15.13 9.39
N ALA A 109 -18.72 16.00 10.13
CA ALA A 109 -18.66 17.44 9.94
C ALA A 109 -17.41 18.09 10.58
N SER A 110 -16.73 17.37 11.49
CA SER A 110 -15.52 17.88 12.16
C SER A 110 -14.27 17.54 11.34
N PRO A 111 -13.49 18.54 10.88
CA PRO A 111 -12.25 18.31 10.14
C PRO A 111 -11.19 17.62 11.01
N VAL A 112 -11.11 17.95 12.30
CA VAL A 112 -10.18 17.31 13.25
C VAL A 112 -10.51 15.83 13.40
N ARG A 113 -11.78 15.48 13.61
CA ARG A 113 -12.20 14.08 13.71
C ARG A 113 -11.93 13.32 12.41
N SER A 114 -12.19 13.93 11.26
CA SER A 114 -11.89 13.34 9.95
C SER A 114 -10.39 13.09 9.77
N GLY A 115 -9.56 14.05 10.18
CA GLY A 115 -8.10 13.93 10.17
C GLY A 115 -7.60 12.79 11.06
N LEU A 116 -8.11 12.69 12.29
CA LEU A 116 -7.75 11.59 13.22
C LEU A 116 -8.13 10.22 12.66
N ILE A 117 -9.30 10.09 12.04
CA ILE A 117 -9.70 8.84 11.37
C ILE A 117 -8.78 8.56 10.18
N GLY A 118 -8.47 9.57 9.37
CA GLY A 118 -7.57 9.44 8.22
C GLY A 118 -6.16 8.97 8.62
N MET A 119 -5.62 9.48 9.74
CA MET A 119 -4.31 9.06 10.26
C MET A 119 -4.28 7.58 10.67
N MET A 120 -5.41 6.97 11.05
CA MET A 120 -5.43 5.54 11.36
C MET A 120 -5.06 4.67 10.16
N GLY A 121 -5.28 5.16 8.93
CA GLY A 121 -4.89 4.45 7.71
C GLY A 121 -3.40 4.13 7.68
N THR A 122 -2.54 5.13 7.96
CA THR A 122 -1.09 4.94 7.94
C THR A 122 -0.60 4.04 9.08
N PHE A 123 -1.27 4.11 10.25
CA PHE A 123 -0.98 3.21 11.38
C PHE A 123 -1.27 1.75 11.02
N PHE A 124 -2.48 1.44 10.54
CA PHE A 124 -2.84 0.07 10.20
C PHE A 124 -2.02 -0.47 9.02
N ASP A 125 -1.77 0.35 8.00
CA ASP A 125 -0.97 -0.05 6.85
C ASP A 125 0.49 -0.30 7.24
N THR A 126 1.22 0.72 7.68
CA THR A 126 2.69 0.61 7.84
C THR A 126 3.10 0.00 9.17
N ILE A 127 2.50 0.45 10.28
CA ILE A 127 2.93 0.06 11.63
C ILE A 127 2.43 -1.34 11.99
N VAL A 128 1.25 -1.72 11.50
CA VAL A 128 0.70 -3.06 11.74
C VAL A 128 1.04 -3.99 10.58
N VAL A 129 0.41 -3.82 9.41
CA VAL A 129 0.50 -4.80 8.32
C VAL A 129 1.92 -4.91 7.75
N CYS A 130 2.52 -3.82 7.29
CA CYS A 130 3.85 -3.87 6.66
C CYS A 130 4.95 -4.30 7.64
N SER A 131 4.88 -3.88 8.89
CA SER A 131 5.84 -4.27 9.91
C SER A 131 5.73 -5.77 10.22
N MET A 132 4.52 -6.32 10.29
CA MET A 132 4.31 -7.77 10.41
C MET A 132 4.83 -8.53 9.19
N THR A 133 4.59 -8.04 7.98
CA THR A 133 5.15 -8.63 6.74
C THR A 133 6.68 -8.62 6.76
N GLY A 134 7.29 -7.48 7.09
CA GLY A 134 8.74 -7.33 7.16
C GLY A 134 9.36 -8.25 8.22
N LEU A 135 8.77 -8.31 9.42
CA LEU A 135 9.21 -9.22 10.47
C LEU A 135 9.06 -10.67 10.04
N ALA A 136 7.92 -11.08 9.46
CA ALA A 136 7.71 -12.43 8.95
C ALA A 136 8.78 -12.84 7.93
N ILE A 137 9.16 -11.93 7.03
CA ILE A 137 10.24 -12.13 6.05
C ILE A 137 11.61 -12.29 6.71
N VAL A 138 11.90 -11.52 7.77
CA VAL A 138 13.19 -11.60 8.46
C VAL A 138 13.30 -12.84 9.35
N VAL A 139 12.28 -13.14 10.17
CA VAL A 139 12.31 -14.30 11.09
C VAL A 139 12.30 -15.63 10.36
N SER A 140 11.68 -15.71 9.18
CA SER A 140 11.71 -16.92 8.33
C SER A 140 13.03 -17.12 7.59
N GLY A 141 13.92 -16.12 7.58
CA GLY A 141 15.14 -16.13 6.78
C GLY A 141 14.92 -15.96 5.27
N ALA A 142 13.69 -15.76 4.81
CA ALA A 142 13.38 -15.65 3.37
C ALA A 142 14.13 -14.48 2.70
N TRP A 143 14.45 -13.42 3.44
CA TRP A 143 15.15 -12.23 2.94
C TRP A 143 16.55 -12.50 2.36
N THR A 144 17.16 -13.66 2.61
CA THR A 144 18.45 -14.06 2.01
C THR A 144 18.30 -14.98 0.79
N SER A 145 17.08 -15.28 0.35
CA SER A 145 16.82 -16.21 -0.77
C SER A 145 17.19 -15.67 -2.16
N GLY A 146 17.27 -14.35 -2.32
CA GLY A 146 17.41 -13.70 -3.62
C GLY A 146 16.08 -13.43 -4.34
N GLU A 147 14.96 -13.94 -3.81
CA GLU A 147 13.62 -13.65 -4.34
C GLU A 147 13.15 -12.24 -3.98
N THR A 148 12.21 -11.71 -4.77
CA THR A 148 11.67 -10.35 -4.57
C THR A 148 10.14 -10.30 -4.65
N GLY A 149 9.56 -9.21 -4.16
CA GLY A 149 8.13 -8.95 -4.27
C GLY A 149 7.24 -9.99 -3.59
N ALA A 150 6.19 -10.40 -4.30
CA ALA A 150 5.19 -11.34 -3.78
C ALA A 150 5.79 -12.72 -3.43
N VAL A 151 6.72 -13.21 -4.26
CA VAL A 151 7.36 -14.53 -4.09
C VAL A 151 8.15 -14.57 -2.79
N LEU A 152 8.88 -13.50 -2.47
CA LEU A 152 9.61 -13.38 -1.21
C LEU A 152 8.69 -13.52 0.02
N THR A 153 7.52 -12.91 -0.04
CA THR A 153 6.53 -13.00 1.04
C THR A 153 5.90 -14.39 1.11
N GLN A 154 5.64 -15.02 -0.04
CA GLN A 154 5.13 -16.39 -0.10
C GLN A 154 6.10 -17.38 0.55
N LEU A 155 7.41 -17.28 0.26
CA LEU A 155 8.44 -18.11 0.90
C LEU A 155 8.43 -17.96 2.42
N ALA A 156 8.32 -16.72 2.91
CA ALA A 156 8.26 -16.45 4.35
C ALA A 156 7.06 -17.13 5.01
N PHE A 157 5.88 -17.07 4.39
CA PHE A 157 4.66 -17.67 4.94
C PHE A 157 4.65 -19.20 4.79
N GLN A 158 5.24 -19.73 3.71
CA GLN A 158 5.40 -21.16 3.50
C GLN A 158 6.31 -21.80 4.55
N SER A 159 7.30 -21.07 5.08
CA SER A 159 8.18 -21.57 6.15
C SER A 159 7.42 -21.97 7.43
N ALA A 160 6.34 -21.24 7.74
CA ALA A 160 5.53 -21.46 8.93
C ALA A 160 4.28 -22.32 8.66
N MET A 161 3.76 -22.27 7.44
CA MET A 161 2.56 -22.99 7.01
C MET A 161 2.82 -23.70 5.67
N PRO A 162 3.55 -24.84 5.67
CA PRO A 162 3.88 -25.55 4.45
C PRO A 162 2.63 -26.00 3.68
N GLY A 163 2.56 -25.67 2.39
CA GLY A 163 1.45 -26.02 1.49
C GLY A 163 0.17 -25.19 1.63
N LEU A 164 0.17 -24.16 2.49
CA LEU A 164 -0.98 -23.28 2.72
C LEU A 164 -0.57 -21.79 2.71
N GLY A 165 0.61 -21.46 3.23
CA GLY A 165 1.03 -20.07 3.44
C GLY A 165 1.19 -19.27 2.15
N ASP A 166 1.69 -19.90 1.09
CA ASP A 166 1.83 -19.31 -0.24
C ASP A 166 0.48 -19.01 -0.89
N GLU A 167 -0.50 -19.91 -0.75
CA GLU A 167 -1.87 -19.71 -1.23
C GLU A 167 -2.57 -18.57 -0.47
N ILE A 168 -2.41 -18.50 0.86
CA ILE A 168 -2.95 -17.41 1.68
C ILE A 168 -2.42 -16.06 1.20
N VAL A 169 -1.10 -15.95 0.99
CA VAL A 169 -0.48 -14.70 0.52
C VAL A 169 -0.98 -14.36 -0.88
N ALA A 170 -1.11 -15.33 -1.79
CA ALA A 170 -1.64 -15.09 -3.14
C ALA A 170 -3.07 -14.52 -3.11
N ILE A 171 -3.96 -15.11 -2.29
CA ILE A 171 -5.34 -14.65 -2.11
C ILE A 171 -5.37 -13.26 -1.47
N ALA A 172 -4.59 -13.05 -0.42
CA ALA A 172 -4.51 -11.76 0.27
C ALA A 172 -4.04 -10.65 -0.69
N LEU A 173 -2.98 -10.89 -1.46
CA LEU A 173 -2.47 -9.94 -2.45
C LEU A 173 -3.50 -9.62 -3.54
N ALA A 174 -4.27 -10.62 -4.00
CA ALA A 174 -5.33 -10.40 -4.97
C ALA A 174 -6.43 -9.48 -4.41
N VAL A 175 -6.86 -9.71 -3.17
CA VAL A 175 -7.87 -8.86 -2.50
C VAL A 175 -7.32 -7.47 -2.22
N PHE A 176 -6.08 -7.36 -1.73
CA PHE A 176 -5.41 -6.08 -1.48
C PHE A 176 -5.36 -5.25 -2.77
N ALA A 177 -4.84 -5.83 -3.84
CA ALA A 177 -4.77 -5.18 -5.15
C ALA A 177 -6.16 -4.73 -5.64
N LEU A 178 -7.18 -5.57 -5.50
CA LEU A 178 -8.56 -5.22 -5.88
C LEU A 178 -9.09 -4.02 -5.07
N THR A 179 -8.91 -4.02 -3.75
CA THR A 179 -9.37 -2.90 -2.92
C THR A 179 -8.64 -1.59 -3.24
N THR A 180 -7.34 -1.66 -3.53
CA THR A 180 -6.56 -0.50 -3.99
C THR A 180 -7.06 0.01 -5.34
N ILE A 181 -7.35 -0.88 -6.30
CA ILE A 181 -7.94 -0.51 -7.60
C ILE A 181 -9.27 0.24 -7.40
N PHE A 182 -10.11 -0.19 -6.46
CA PHE A 182 -11.39 0.47 -6.18
C PHE A 182 -11.20 1.86 -5.55
N GLY A 183 -10.32 1.96 -4.55
CA GLY A 183 -10.02 3.22 -3.86
C GLY A 183 -9.43 4.27 -4.81
N TRP A 184 -8.42 3.88 -5.59
CA TRP A 184 -7.77 4.79 -6.53
C TRP A 184 -8.65 5.19 -7.71
N SER A 185 -9.59 4.33 -8.13
CA SER A 185 -10.62 4.74 -9.10
C SER A 185 -11.48 5.86 -8.56
N PHE A 186 -11.90 5.78 -7.30
CA PHE A 186 -12.66 6.83 -6.66
C PHE A 186 -11.85 8.14 -6.58
N TYR A 187 -10.58 8.07 -6.17
CA TYR A 187 -9.71 9.25 -6.09
C TYR A 187 -9.53 9.91 -7.47
N GLY A 188 -9.19 9.11 -8.49
CA GLY A 188 -9.02 9.59 -9.85
C GLY A 188 -10.31 10.18 -10.43
N GLU A 189 -11.46 9.57 -10.16
CA GLU A 189 -12.78 10.07 -10.59
C GLU A 189 -13.05 11.46 -10.00
N ARG A 190 -12.73 11.69 -8.72
CA ARG A 190 -12.93 12.99 -8.08
C ARG A 190 -12.02 14.06 -8.69
N CYS A 191 -10.75 13.74 -8.95
CA CYS A 191 -9.81 14.62 -9.64
C CYS A 191 -10.28 14.95 -11.06
N TRP A 192 -10.77 13.95 -11.80
CA TRP A 192 -11.25 14.14 -13.17
C TRP A 192 -12.53 14.99 -13.20
N ASN A 193 -13.46 14.75 -12.28
CA ASN A 193 -14.66 15.55 -12.11
C ASN A 193 -14.34 17.02 -11.77
N PHE A 194 -13.29 17.29 -10.99
CA PHE A 194 -12.83 18.65 -10.70
C PHE A 194 -12.35 19.38 -11.96
N LEU A 195 -11.62 18.68 -12.85
CA LEU A 195 -11.01 19.29 -14.04
C LEU A 195 -12.01 19.53 -15.18
N VAL A 196 -12.88 18.57 -15.47
CA VAL A 196 -13.74 18.59 -16.68
C VAL A 196 -15.23 18.40 -16.37
N GLY A 197 -15.60 18.38 -15.10
CA GLY A 197 -16.98 18.36 -14.63
C GLY A 197 -17.66 16.98 -14.61
N PRO A 198 -18.92 16.90 -14.15
CA PRO A 198 -19.60 15.64 -13.80
C PRO A 198 -19.86 14.68 -14.96
N ARG A 199 -19.95 15.20 -16.19
CA ARG A 199 -20.20 14.38 -17.39
C ARG A 199 -19.05 13.41 -17.70
N SER A 200 -17.88 13.63 -17.10
CA SER A 200 -16.69 12.81 -17.29
C SER A 200 -16.63 11.54 -16.43
N ILE A 201 -17.50 11.42 -15.42
CA ILE A 201 -17.44 10.34 -14.42
C ILE A 201 -17.58 8.96 -15.07
N LEU A 202 -18.59 8.77 -15.93
CA LEU A 202 -18.80 7.48 -16.59
C LEU A 202 -17.67 7.14 -17.57
N PRO A 203 -17.25 8.06 -18.48
CA PRO A 203 -16.06 7.85 -19.30
C PRO A 203 -14.81 7.47 -18.50
N PHE A 204 -14.56 8.13 -17.37
CA PHE A 204 -13.42 7.82 -16.50
C PHE A 204 -13.47 6.39 -15.96
N ARG A 205 -14.63 5.95 -15.45
CA ARG A 205 -14.80 4.59 -14.92
C ARG A 205 -14.59 3.52 -15.98
N VAL A 206 -15.09 3.74 -17.19
CA VAL A 206 -14.88 2.83 -18.32
C VAL A 206 -13.40 2.74 -18.67
N LEU A 207 -12.73 3.90 -18.81
CA LEU A 207 -11.29 3.95 -19.09
C LEU A 207 -10.47 3.27 -17.99
N TRP A 208 -10.79 3.52 -16.72
CA TRP A 208 -10.15 2.88 -15.57
C TRP A 208 -10.27 1.37 -15.61
N THR A 209 -11.47 0.86 -15.88
CA THR A 209 -11.74 -0.57 -15.95
C THR A 209 -10.93 -1.23 -17.07
N ILE A 210 -10.86 -0.59 -18.24
CA ILE A 210 -10.03 -1.06 -19.36
C ILE A 210 -8.54 -1.02 -18.99
N ALA A 211 -8.07 0.03 -18.33
CA ALA A 211 -6.68 0.17 -17.91
C ALA A 211 -6.23 -0.95 -16.94
N VAL A 212 -7.13 -1.43 -16.07
CA VAL A 212 -6.83 -2.56 -15.16
C VAL A 212 -6.46 -3.84 -15.93
N PHE A 213 -7.13 -4.11 -17.06
CA PHE A 213 -6.78 -5.26 -17.90
C PHE A 213 -5.34 -5.16 -18.41
N PHE A 214 -4.96 -3.99 -18.95
CA PHE A 214 -3.61 -3.77 -19.46
C PHE A 214 -2.56 -3.75 -18.34
N GLY A 215 -2.90 -3.21 -17.17
CA GLY A 215 -2.03 -3.23 -16.00
C GLY A 215 -1.66 -4.65 -15.55
N ALA A 216 -2.56 -5.61 -15.70
CA ALA A 216 -2.28 -7.02 -15.38
C ALA A 216 -1.32 -7.73 -16.36
N VAL A 217 -0.98 -7.08 -17.49
CA VAL A 217 -0.09 -7.63 -18.53
C VAL A 217 1.19 -6.77 -18.69
N ALA A 218 1.26 -5.62 -18.01
CA ALA A 218 2.40 -4.72 -18.06
C ALA A 218 3.60 -5.23 -17.25
N GLN A 219 4.80 -4.78 -17.60
CA GLN A 219 6.02 -5.07 -16.85
C GLN A 219 6.08 -4.26 -15.54
N LEU A 220 6.42 -4.94 -14.44
CA LEU A 220 6.45 -4.38 -13.09
C LEU A 220 7.40 -3.17 -12.96
N ASP A 221 8.64 -3.26 -13.45
CA ASP A 221 9.64 -2.20 -13.27
C ASP A 221 9.25 -0.87 -13.94
N LEU A 222 8.68 -0.95 -15.14
CA LEU A 222 8.15 0.20 -15.84
C LEU A 222 6.97 0.81 -15.08
N ALA A 223 6.06 -0.04 -14.58
CA ALA A 223 4.91 0.41 -13.80
C ALA A 223 5.33 1.13 -12.52
N TRP A 224 6.33 0.63 -11.80
CA TRP A 224 6.89 1.27 -10.61
C TRP A 224 7.50 2.64 -10.92
N THR A 225 8.29 2.73 -11.99
CA THR A 225 8.96 3.99 -12.37
C THR A 225 7.94 5.08 -12.74
N ILE A 226 6.89 4.71 -13.48
CA ILE A 226 5.80 5.62 -13.83
C ILE A 226 5.04 6.04 -12.56
N ALA A 227 4.68 5.08 -11.70
CA ALA A 227 3.93 5.34 -10.49
C ALA A 227 4.70 6.26 -9.52
N ASP A 228 5.99 6.02 -9.29
CA ASP A 228 6.82 6.84 -8.42
C ASP A 228 6.93 8.28 -8.96
N THR A 229 7.04 8.44 -10.28
CA THR A 229 7.10 9.76 -10.93
C THR A 229 5.78 10.53 -10.78
N LEU A 230 4.64 9.87 -11.03
CA LEU A 230 3.32 10.48 -10.90
C LEU A 230 2.98 10.80 -9.44
N ASN A 231 3.34 9.92 -8.51
CA ASN A 231 3.19 10.14 -7.08
C ASN A 231 4.00 11.37 -6.62
N ALA A 232 5.22 11.55 -7.12
CA ALA A 232 6.00 12.76 -6.83
C ALA A 232 5.30 14.03 -7.35
N LEU A 233 4.73 14.00 -8.57
CA LEU A 233 3.97 15.12 -9.12
C LEU A 233 2.71 15.45 -8.33
N MET A 234 2.08 14.46 -7.69
CA MET A 234 0.95 14.67 -6.77
C MET A 234 1.40 15.20 -5.41
N ALA A 235 2.49 14.67 -4.87
CA ALA A 235 3.03 15.05 -3.57
C ALA A 235 3.46 16.52 -3.53
N VAL A 236 4.18 17.00 -4.55
CA VAL A 236 4.74 18.37 -4.58
C VAL A 236 3.68 19.46 -4.33
N PRO A 237 2.60 19.59 -5.12
CA PRO A 237 1.60 20.63 -4.87
C PRO A 237 0.87 20.43 -3.55
N ASN A 238 0.61 19.18 -3.15
CA ASN A 238 -0.06 18.89 -1.88
C ASN A 238 0.78 19.31 -0.66
N LEU A 239 2.08 18.97 -0.65
CA LEU A 239 3.00 19.34 0.44
C LEU A 239 3.17 20.86 0.53
N VAL A 240 3.27 21.56 -0.61
CA VAL A 240 3.30 23.03 -0.63
C VAL A 240 2.03 23.62 -0.03
N ALA A 241 0.86 23.08 -0.40
CA ALA A 241 -0.42 23.52 0.16
C ALA A 241 -0.51 23.24 1.68
N LEU A 242 -0.07 22.07 2.14
CA LEU A 242 -0.05 21.73 3.58
C LEU A 242 0.84 22.68 4.37
N LEU A 243 2.02 23.03 3.86
CA LEU A 243 2.90 24.00 4.51
C LEU A 243 2.29 25.41 4.56
N ALA A 244 1.68 25.85 3.46
CA ALA A 244 1.01 27.15 3.40
C ALA A 244 -0.23 27.23 4.31
N LEU A 245 -0.97 26.13 4.44
CA LEU A 245 -2.21 26.04 5.22
C LEU A 245 -1.99 25.51 6.65
N ALA A 246 -0.76 25.18 7.04
CA ALA A 246 -0.41 24.70 8.38
C ALA A 246 -0.95 25.60 9.51
N PRO A 247 -0.93 26.95 9.41
CA PRO A 247 -1.48 27.81 10.45
C PRO A 247 -2.99 27.64 10.67
N ILE A 248 -3.74 27.22 9.64
CA ILE A 248 -5.17 26.95 9.75
C ILE A 248 -5.38 25.65 10.51
N VAL A 249 -4.64 24.59 10.14
CA VAL A 249 -4.75 23.28 10.79
C VAL A 249 -4.39 23.36 12.28
N VAL A 250 -3.35 24.12 12.64
CA VAL A 250 -2.92 24.32 14.04
C VAL A 250 -3.97 25.07 14.88
N ARG A 251 -4.87 25.84 14.26
CA ARG A 251 -5.94 26.57 14.95
C ARG A 251 -7.21 25.75 15.18
N LEU A 252 -7.38 24.64 14.47
CA LEU A 252 -8.52 23.74 14.59
C LEU A 252 -8.43 22.88 15.85
#